data_AF-A4WH42-F1
#
_entry.id   AF-A4WH42-F1
#
_cell.length_a   1.000
_cell.length_b   1.000
_cell.length_c   1.000
_cell.angle_alpha   90.00
_cell.angle_beta   90.00
_cell.angle_gamma   90.00
#
_symmetry.space_group_name_H-M   'P 1'
#
loop_
_entity.id
_entity.type
_entity.pdbx_description
1 polymer ?
#
loop_
_entity_poly.entity_id
_entity_poly.type
_entity_poly.pdbx_seq_one_letter_code
_entity_poly.pdbx_strand_id
1 'polypeptide(L)'
;MRGEDLRLEDIERLDFGEDIKIALSRALAGANVYMVGPPGSGKTSMLRKMGVYMHRLGREPLYVKLEWVKYGWGVGDYVKHYGHKIKEILGTYPLAAGDVVLLDDAELLWSYASVYRNIVGEIRGRQIIAAFREIDVDTVNILFGDGFIIHLQDRRTPRPLAKAPLGLGFLGKTSEIVVL
;
A
#
# COMPACT_ATOMS: atom_id res chain seq x y z
N MET A 1 -12.06 -14.42 5.48
CA MET A 1 -12.55 -13.06 5.20
C MET A 1 -11.51 -12.37 4.34
N ARG A 2 -11.84 -11.94 3.11
CA ARG A 2 -10.92 -11.14 2.30
C ARG A 2 -10.84 -9.75 2.94
N GLY A 3 -9.66 -9.12 2.93
CA GLY A 3 -9.48 -7.79 3.53
C GLY A 3 -10.39 -6.70 2.94
N GLU A 4 -10.98 -6.97 1.77
CA GLU A 4 -11.89 -6.08 1.05
C GLU A 4 -13.23 -5.86 1.75
N ASP A 5 -13.75 -6.85 2.47
CA ASP A 5 -15.08 -6.83 3.10
C ASP A 5 -15.07 -6.22 4.51
N LEU A 6 -13.89 -5.84 5.01
CA LEU A 6 -13.74 -5.27 6.34
C LEU A 6 -14.22 -3.82 6.37
N ARG A 7 -15.09 -3.52 7.33
CA ARG A 7 -15.53 -2.15 7.61
C ARG A 7 -14.41 -1.38 8.31
N LEU A 8 -14.51 -0.05 8.30
CA LEU A 8 -13.54 0.83 8.95
C LEU A 8 -13.30 0.44 10.43
N GLU A 9 -14.36 0.16 11.19
CA GLU A 9 -14.26 -0.27 12.59
C GLU A 9 -13.46 -1.57 12.75
N ASP A 10 -13.62 -2.51 11.81
CA ASP A 10 -12.91 -3.79 11.82
C ASP A 10 -11.42 -3.56 11.50
N ILE A 11 -11.12 -2.69 10.54
CA ILE A 11 -9.74 -2.28 10.19
C ILE A 11 -9.03 -1.63 11.38
N GLU A 12 -9.70 -0.74 12.11
CA GLU A 12 -9.12 -0.05 13.26
C GLU A 12 -8.69 -1.04 14.37
N ARG A 13 -9.47 -2.11 14.56
CA ARG A 13 -9.20 -3.16 15.56
C ARG A 13 -8.11 -4.15 15.16
N LEU A 14 -7.75 -4.25 13.88
CA LEU A 14 -6.75 -5.23 13.42
C LEU A 14 -5.36 -4.92 13.99
N ASP A 15 -4.76 -5.85 14.72
CA ASP A 15 -3.36 -5.71 15.11
C ASP A 15 -2.41 -6.27 14.04
N PHE A 16 -1.48 -5.43 13.58
CA PHE A 16 -0.41 -5.77 12.65
C PHE A 16 0.96 -5.88 13.32
N GLY A 17 1.02 -5.76 14.65
CA GLY A 17 2.25 -5.93 15.41
C GLY A 17 3.31 -4.89 15.04
N GLU A 18 4.56 -5.34 14.91
CA GLU A 18 5.70 -4.48 14.58
C GLU A 18 5.70 -4.03 13.11
N ASP A 19 5.18 -4.85 12.18
CA ASP A 19 5.22 -4.56 10.74
C ASP A 19 4.58 -3.21 10.41
N ILE A 20 3.42 -2.91 11.01
CA ILE A 20 2.73 -1.64 10.79
C ILE A 20 3.44 -0.46 11.46
N LYS A 21 4.12 -0.67 12.59
CA LYS A 21 4.87 0.41 13.25
C LYS A 21 6.07 0.79 12.42
N ILE A 22 6.79 -0.20 11.87
CA ILE A 22 7.93 0.01 10.98
C ILE A 22 7.45 0.69 9.70
N ALA A 23 6.41 0.17 9.06
CA ALA A 23 5.81 0.77 7.86
C ALA A 23 5.42 2.24 8.09
N LEU A 24 4.69 2.51 9.17
CA LEU A 24 4.23 3.85 9.53
C LEU A 24 5.40 4.79 9.81
N SER A 25 6.41 4.34 10.56
CA SER A 25 7.60 5.14 10.85
C SER A 25 8.34 5.55 9.57
N ARG A 26 8.54 4.61 8.64
CA ARG A 26 9.18 4.89 7.35
C ARG A 26 8.35 5.84 6.50
N ALA A 27 7.04 5.62 6.44
CA ALA A 27 6.17 6.50 5.69
C ALA A 27 6.10 7.91 6.30
N LEU A 28 6.09 8.06 7.63
CA LEU A 28 6.13 9.39 8.26
C LEU A 28 7.45 10.13 8.03
N ALA A 29 8.55 9.41 7.79
CA ALA A 29 9.81 9.97 7.33
C ALA A 29 9.80 10.37 5.84
N GLY A 30 8.67 10.21 5.14
CA GLY A 30 8.50 10.57 3.73
C GLY A 30 8.89 9.47 2.74
N ALA A 31 9.28 8.28 3.21
CA ALA A 31 9.62 7.18 2.31
C ALA A 31 8.35 6.60 1.65
N ASN A 32 8.48 6.16 0.40
CA ASN A 32 7.52 5.23 -0.17
C ASN A 32 7.57 3.91 0.62
N VAL A 33 6.44 3.20 0.72
CA VAL A 33 6.37 1.90 1.40
C VAL A 33 5.69 0.88 0.51
N TYR A 34 6.34 -0.26 0.30
CA TYR A 34 5.87 -1.32 -0.59
C TYR A 34 5.66 -2.60 0.22
N MET A 35 4.41 -2.98 0.43
CA MET A 35 4.01 -4.21 1.13
C MET A 35 3.83 -5.34 0.13
N VAL A 36 4.60 -6.41 0.27
CA VAL A 36 4.65 -7.52 -0.70
C VAL A 36 4.29 -8.83 0.00
N GLY A 37 3.55 -9.72 -0.65
CA GLY A 37 3.25 -11.03 -0.08
C GLY A 37 2.08 -11.75 -0.74
N PRO A 38 1.83 -13.02 -0.40
CA PRO A 38 0.81 -13.84 -1.06
C PRO A 38 -0.62 -13.36 -0.75
N PRO A 39 -1.62 -13.74 -1.57
CA PRO A 39 -3.03 -13.52 -1.24
C PRO A 39 -3.37 -14.01 0.17
N GLY A 40 -4.10 -13.22 0.94
CA GLY A 40 -4.45 -13.55 2.33
C GLY A 40 -3.45 -13.09 3.40
N SER A 41 -2.27 -12.59 3.05
CA SER A 41 -1.27 -12.08 4.02
C SER A 41 -1.68 -10.78 4.75
N GLY A 42 -2.82 -10.18 4.40
CA GLY A 42 -3.35 -8.99 5.06
C GLY A 42 -2.89 -7.65 4.46
N LYS A 43 -2.17 -7.65 3.34
CA LYS A 43 -1.70 -6.42 2.62
C LYS A 43 -2.77 -5.34 2.47
N THR A 44 -3.91 -5.67 1.87
CA THR A 44 -5.02 -4.73 1.66
C THR A 44 -5.51 -4.13 2.98
N SER A 45 -5.63 -4.95 4.02
CA SER A 45 -6.07 -4.49 5.34
C SER A 45 -5.02 -3.61 6.02
N MET A 46 -3.73 -3.95 5.89
CA MET A 46 -2.62 -3.14 6.39
C MET A 46 -2.52 -1.80 5.65
N LEU A 47 -2.67 -1.81 4.32
CA LEU A 47 -2.71 -0.62 3.47
C LEU A 47 -3.84 0.33 3.88
N ARG A 48 -5.06 -0.20 4.09
CA ARG A 48 -6.19 0.59 4.59
C ARG A 48 -5.92 1.16 5.97
N LYS A 49 -5.34 0.37 6.88
CA LYS A 49 -5.00 0.83 8.23
C LYS A 49 -3.94 1.93 8.22
N MET A 50 -2.92 1.80 7.37
CA MET A 50 -1.94 2.86 7.11
C MET A 50 -2.63 4.14 6.63
N GLY A 51 -3.60 4.02 5.73
CA GLY A 51 -4.45 5.13 5.29
C GLY A 51 -5.17 5.85 6.43
N VAL A 52 -5.85 5.09 7.29
CA VAL A 52 -6.54 5.63 8.46
C VAL A 52 -5.55 6.37 9.38
N TYR A 53 -4.36 5.82 9.61
CA TYR A 53 -3.33 6.50 10.41
C TYR A 53 -2.80 7.77 9.75
N MET A 54 -2.48 7.73 8.45
CA MET A 54 -2.01 8.90 7.72
C MET A 54 -3.04 10.03 7.78
N HIS A 55 -4.32 9.72 7.58
CA HIS A 55 -5.38 10.71 7.71
C HIS A 55 -5.44 11.32 9.11
N ARG A 56 -5.40 10.48 10.16
CA ARG A 56 -5.40 10.95 11.56
C ARG A 56 -4.19 11.81 11.90
N LEU A 57 -3.09 11.65 11.17
CA LEU A 57 -1.87 12.45 11.30
C LEU A 57 -1.88 13.71 10.41
N GLY A 58 -3.04 14.06 9.84
CA GLY A 58 -3.24 15.27 9.04
C GLY A 58 -2.79 15.16 7.58
N ARG A 59 -2.48 13.96 7.10
CA ARG A 59 -2.19 13.72 5.68
C ARG A 59 -3.50 13.47 4.91
N GLU A 60 -3.42 13.51 3.59
CA GLU A 60 -4.58 13.39 2.71
C GLU A 60 -4.46 12.12 1.83
N PRO A 61 -4.72 10.93 2.40
CA PRO A 61 -4.58 9.69 1.67
C PRO A 61 -5.68 9.52 0.61
N LEU A 62 -5.27 9.21 -0.61
CA LEU A 62 -6.11 8.73 -1.69
C LEU A 62 -5.96 7.21 -1.82
N TYR A 63 -7.01 6.45 -1.50
CA TYR A 63 -7.03 5.01 -1.78
C TYR A 63 -7.37 4.74 -3.24
N VAL A 64 -6.49 4.04 -3.95
CA VAL A 64 -6.63 3.61 -5.33
C VAL A 64 -6.45 2.10 -5.41
N LYS A 65 -7.54 1.37 -5.68
CA LYS A 65 -7.49 -0.03 -6.08
C LYS A 65 -7.46 -0.14 -7.60
N LEU A 66 -6.35 -0.66 -8.15
CA LEU A 66 -6.11 -0.69 -9.61
C LEU A 66 -7.10 -1.57 -10.38
N GLU A 67 -7.63 -2.64 -9.77
CA GLU A 67 -8.69 -3.47 -10.36
C GLU A 67 -9.96 -2.66 -10.69
N TRP A 68 -10.19 -1.51 -10.04
CA TRP A 68 -11.37 -0.68 -10.28
C TRP A 68 -11.16 0.37 -11.38
N VAL A 69 -9.90 0.69 -11.71
CA VAL A 69 -9.57 1.73 -12.69
C VAL A 69 -9.96 1.26 -14.10
N LYS A 70 -10.54 2.15 -14.90
CA LYS A 70 -10.88 1.88 -16.31
C LYS A 70 -9.89 2.57 -17.24
N TYR A 71 -9.83 2.09 -18.48
CA TYR A 71 -8.97 2.65 -19.50
C TYR A 71 -9.20 4.16 -19.67
N GLY A 72 -8.11 4.93 -19.63
CA GLY A 72 -8.13 6.39 -19.81
C GLY A 72 -8.49 7.20 -18.56
N TRP A 73 -8.84 6.55 -17.44
CA TRP A 73 -9.19 7.28 -16.21
C TRP A 73 -7.97 7.96 -15.57
N GLY A 74 -8.14 9.23 -15.19
CA GLY A 74 -7.28 9.94 -14.25
C GLY A 74 -7.76 9.81 -12.79
N VAL A 75 -7.07 10.48 -11.87
CA VAL A 75 -7.46 10.55 -10.45
C VAL A 75 -8.82 11.23 -10.28
N GLY A 76 -9.10 12.27 -11.06
CA GLY A 76 -10.39 12.97 -11.03
C GLY A 76 -11.57 12.07 -11.37
N ASP A 77 -11.45 11.26 -12.43
CA ASP A 77 -12.45 10.26 -12.80
C ASP A 77 -12.62 9.22 -11.70
N TYR A 78 -11.51 8.74 -11.14
CA TYR A 78 -11.53 7.73 -10.09
C TYR A 78 -12.28 8.23 -8.84
N VAL A 79 -11.96 9.44 -8.37
CA VAL A 79 -12.63 10.07 -7.22
C VAL A 79 -14.12 10.33 -7.52
N LYS A 80 -14.46 10.77 -8.73
CA LYS A 80 -15.85 10.98 -9.13
C LYS A 80 -16.70 9.72 -9.02
N HIS A 81 -16.14 8.56 -9.40
CA HIS A 81 -16.88 7.29 -9.38
C HIS A 81 -16.81 6.54 -8.04
N TYR A 82 -15.68 6.64 -7.33
CA TYR A 82 -15.43 5.83 -6.12
C TYR A 82 -15.25 6.65 -4.84
N GLY A 83 -15.40 7.96 -4.87
CA GLY A 83 -15.20 8.84 -3.70
C GLY A 83 -16.03 8.44 -2.47
N HIS A 84 -17.30 8.05 -2.67
CA HIS A 84 -18.15 7.55 -1.56
C HIS A 84 -17.61 6.25 -0.96
N LYS A 85 -17.18 5.31 -1.81
CA LYS A 85 -16.59 4.05 -1.38
C LYS A 85 -15.26 4.25 -0.66
N ILE A 86 -14.44 5.19 -1.13
CA ILE A 86 -13.18 5.56 -0.48
C ILE A 86 -13.45 6.16 0.91
N LYS A 87 -14.51 6.97 1.05
CA LYS A 87 -14.95 7.46 2.36
C LYS A 87 -15.36 6.34 3.29
N GLU A 88 -16.07 5.32 2.82
CA GLU A 88 -16.41 4.16 3.64
C GLU A 88 -15.16 3.38 4.09
N ILE A 89 -14.13 3.33 3.24
CA ILE A 89 -12.87 2.60 3.50
C ILE A 89 -11.96 3.36 4.48
N LEU A 90 -11.82 4.67 4.31
CA LEU A 90 -10.85 5.49 5.06
C LEU A 90 -11.48 6.40 6.12
N GLY A 91 -12.80 6.52 6.15
CA GLY A 91 -13.53 7.43 7.04
C GLY A 91 -13.55 8.89 6.58
N THR A 92 -12.98 9.20 5.41
CA THR A 92 -12.84 10.59 4.91
C THR A 92 -13.04 10.68 3.40
N TYR A 93 -13.55 11.82 2.92
CA TYR A 93 -13.64 12.05 1.47
C TYR A 93 -12.24 12.24 0.89
N PRO A 94 -11.88 11.50 -0.17
CA PRO A 94 -10.59 11.68 -0.81
C PRO A 94 -10.51 13.04 -1.49
N LEU A 95 -9.34 13.66 -1.40
CA LEU A 95 -8.99 14.83 -2.19
C LEU A 95 -8.16 14.38 -3.39
N ALA A 96 -8.54 14.81 -4.60
CA ALA A 96 -7.79 14.50 -5.81
C ALA A 96 -6.35 15.02 -5.77
N ALA A 97 -6.11 16.08 -4.99
CA ALA A 97 -4.79 16.66 -4.73
C ALA A 97 -4.06 16.03 -3.53
N GLY A 98 -4.61 14.97 -2.92
CA GLY A 98 -4.05 14.34 -1.73
C GLY A 98 -2.60 13.91 -1.92
N ASP A 99 -1.82 14.01 -0.85
CA ASP A 99 -0.36 13.95 -0.86
C ASP A 99 0.22 12.55 -0.66
N VAL A 100 -0.62 11.60 -0.23
CA VAL A 100 -0.30 10.19 -0.07
C VAL A 100 -1.25 9.36 -0.92
N VAL A 101 -0.73 8.40 -1.69
CA VAL A 101 -1.54 7.46 -2.47
C VAL A 101 -1.36 6.07 -1.92
N LEU A 102 -2.49 5.46 -1.54
CA LEU A 102 -2.57 4.07 -1.11
C LEU A 102 -2.95 3.21 -2.32
N LEU A 103 -1.98 2.49 -2.89
CA LEU A 103 -2.18 1.74 -4.13
C LEU A 103 -2.36 0.25 -3.86
N ASP A 104 -3.56 -0.27 -4.15
CA ASP A 104 -3.90 -1.68 -3.96
C ASP A 104 -3.87 -2.45 -5.29
N ASP A 105 -3.53 -3.73 -5.22
CA ASP A 105 -3.25 -4.61 -6.37
C ASP A 105 -2.23 -3.98 -7.36
N ALA A 106 -1.16 -3.39 -6.82
CA ALA A 106 -0.18 -2.61 -7.58
C ALA A 106 0.62 -3.46 -8.59
N GLU A 107 0.61 -4.79 -8.46
CA GLU A 107 1.16 -5.72 -9.47
C GLU A 107 0.55 -5.55 -10.86
N LEU A 108 -0.68 -5.02 -10.96
CA LEU A 108 -1.36 -4.86 -12.24
C LEU A 108 -0.65 -3.85 -13.17
N LEU A 109 0.22 -3.00 -12.61
CA LEU A 109 1.03 -2.06 -13.38
C LEU A 109 1.96 -2.75 -14.37
N TRP A 110 2.44 -3.96 -14.09
CA TRP A 110 3.32 -4.70 -15.00
C TRP A 110 2.57 -5.22 -16.22
N SER A 111 1.33 -5.66 -16.01
CA SER A 111 0.53 -6.33 -17.04
C SER A 111 -0.24 -5.36 -17.93
N TYR A 112 -0.61 -4.18 -17.42
CA TYR A 112 -1.55 -3.28 -18.10
C TYR A 112 -1.13 -1.80 -18.04
N ALA A 113 0.15 -1.52 -18.29
CA ALA A 113 0.71 -0.16 -18.22
C ALA A 113 -0.07 0.89 -19.04
N SER A 114 -0.69 0.52 -20.17
CA SER A 114 -1.49 1.44 -20.99
C SER A 114 -2.81 1.87 -20.32
N VAL A 115 -3.46 0.95 -19.59
CA VAL A 115 -4.72 1.21 -18.87
C VAL A 115 -4.51 2.23 -17.77
N TYR A 116 -3.40 2.10 -17.04
CA TYR A 116 -3.11 2.90 -15.85
C TYR A 116 -2.24 4.13 -16.14
N ARG A 117 -1.92 4.43 -17.40
CA ARG A 117 -1.00 5.53 -17.76
C ARG A 117 -1.40 6.87 -17.15
N ASN A 118 -2.68 7.24 -17.26
CA ASN A 118 -3.16 8.54 -16.80
C ASN A 118 -3.09 8.65 -15.28
N ILE A 119 -3.65 7.66 -14.57
CA ILE A 119 -3.62 7.64 -13.11
C ILE A 119 -2.18 7.61 -12.57
N VAL A 120 -1.29 6.80 -13.16
CA VAL A 120 0.14 6.73 -12.79
C VAL A 120 0.83 8.07 -13.02
N GLY A 121 0.56 8.73 -14.15
CA GLY A 121 1.11 10.05 -14.45
C GLY A 121 0.71 11.11 -13.42
N GLU A 122 -0.54 11.09 -12.96
CA GLU A 122 -1.09 12.07 -12.01
C GLU A 122 -0.73 11.81 -10.54
N ILE A 123 -0.45 10.56 -10.17
CA ILE A 123 0.02 10.23 -8.81
C ILE A 123 1.54 10.32 -8.66
N ARG A 124 2.28 10.44 -9.78
CA ARG A 124 3.74 10.56 -9.74
C ARG A 124 4.19 11.78 -8.93
N GLY A 125 5.19 11.59 -8.09
CA GLY A 125 5.73 12.65 -7.22
C GLY A 125 4.98 12.80 -5.89
N ARG A 126 3.86 12.08 -5.70
CA ARG A 126 3.22 11.91 -4.39
C ARG A 126 3.89 10.77 -3.64
N GLN A 127 3.72 10.74 -2.32
CA GLN A 127 4.18 9.61 -1.54
C GLN A 127 3.31 8.37 -1.85
N ILE A 128 3.95 7.24 -2.16
CA ILE A 128 3.28 5.99 -2.49
C ILE A 128 3.40 4.99 -1.33
N ILE A 129 2.26 4.49 -0.88
CA ILE A 129 2.18 3.30 -0.03
C ILE A 129 1.42 2.27 -0.84
N ALA A 130 2.06 1.18 -1.23
CA ALA A 130 1.49 0.23 -2.19
C ALA A 130 1.49 -1.20 -1.67
N ALA A 131 0.49 -1.97 -2.06
CA ALA A 131 0.36 -3.39 -1.79
C ALA A 131 0.54 -4.18 -3.10
N PHE A 132 1.43 -5.17 -3.06
CA PHE A 132 1.70 -6.03 -4.20
C PHE A 132 1.66 -7.52 -3.84
N ARG A 133 1.24 -8.38 -4.78
CA ARG A 133 1.43 -9.83 -4.64
C ARG A 133 2.89 -10.26 -4.83
N GLU A 134 3.50 -9.76 -5.89
CA GLU A 134 4.91 -9.93 -6.23
C GLU A 134 5.53 -8.54 -6.37
N ILE A 135 6.83 -8.37 -6.59
CA ILE A 135 7.35 -7.01 -6.86
C ILE A 135 8.44 -7.06 -7.90
N ASP A 136 8.33 -6.19 -8.90
CA ASP A 136 9.42 -5.80 -9.77
C ASP A 136 9.99 -4.48 -9.25
N VAL A 137 11.12 -4.57 -8.53
CA VAL A 137 11.74 -3.44 -7.84
C VAL A 137 12.21 -2.37 -8.83
N ASP A 138 12.77 -2.78 -9.97
CA ASP A 138 13.25 -1.83 -10.98
C ASP A 138 12.09 -1.04 -11.58
N THR A 139 11.01 -1.73 -11.94
CA THR A 139 9.80 -1.08 -12.45
C THR A 139 9.20 -0.12 -11.41
N VAL A 140 9.09 -0.53 -10.15
CA VAL A 140 8.55 0.32 -9.08
C VAL A 140 9.42 1.55 -8.85
N ASN A 141 10.75 1.40 -8.84
CA ASN A 141 11.67 2.52 -8.68
C ASN A 141 11.58 3.51 -9.85
N ILE A 142 11.39 3.04 -11.08
CA ILE A 142 11.19 3.90 -12.25
C ILE A 142 9.88 4.69 -12.15
N LEU A 143 8.80 4.03 -11.72
CA LEU A 143 7.47 4.62 -11.65
C LEU A 143 7.32 5.60 -10.48
N PHE A 144 7.77 5.20 -9.29
CA PHE A 144 7.44 5.86 -8.02
C PHE A 144 8.66 6.29 -7.22
N GLY A 145 9.87 5.83 -7.59
CA GLY A 145 11.11 6.08 -6.85
C GLY A 145 11.39 5.05 -5.77
N ASP A 146 12.55 5.21 -5.12
CA ASP A 146 13.00 4.32 -4.05
C ASP A 146 11.97 4.25 -2.90
N GLY A 147 11.92 3.10 -2.23
CA GLY A 147 10.98 2.89 -1.13
C GLY A 147 11.42 1.77 -0.19
N PHE A 148 10.75 1.71 0.96
CA PHE A 148 10.95 0.67 1.95
C PHE A 148 10.06 -0.53 1.66
N ILE A 149 10.66 -1.70 1.42
CA ILE A 149 9.94 -2.92 1.09
C ILE A 149 9.71 -3.75 2.36
N ILE A 150 8.48 -4.19 2.57
CA ILE A 150 8.07 -5.07 3.69
C ILE A 150 7.44 -6.32 3.12
N HIS A 151 7.96 -7.48 3.50
CA HIS A 151 7.37 -8.77 3.13
C HIS A 151 6.41 -9.26 4.21
N LEU A 152 5.13 -9.41 3.86
CA LEU A 152 4.09 -9.93 4.73
C LEU A 152 3.87 -11.41 4.44
N GLN A 153 4.07 -12.27 5.46
CA GLN A 153 3.82 -13.70 5.36
C GLN A 153 2.33 -14.03 5.60
N ASP A 154 1.90 -15.23 5.17
CA ASP A 154 0.55 -15.72 5.48
C ASP A 154 0.45 -16.04 6.98
N ARG A 155 -0.45 -15.34 7.68
CA ARG A 155 -0.74 -15.54 9.11
C ARG A 155 -1.29 -16.94 9.45
N ARG A 156 -1.61 -17.77 8.45
CA ARG A 156 -2.12 -19.15 8.64
C ARG A 156 -1.03 -20.22 8.78
N THR A 157 0.25 -19.90 8.57
CA THR A 157 1.33 -20.87 8.77
C THR A 157 2.13 -20.53 10.03
N PRO A 158 1.87 -21.20 11.18
CA PRO A 158 2.79 -21.14 12.30
C PRO A 158 4.02 -21.97 11.92
N ARG A 159 5.07 -21.35 11.40
CA ARG A 159 6.39 -21.97 11.45
C ARG A 159 6.86 -21.90 12.91
N PRO A 160 7.42 -22.99 13.49
CA PRO A 160 7.97 -22.93 14.83
C PRO A 160 9.08 -21.87 14.87
N LEU A 161 8.95 -20.93 15.80
CA LEU A 161 9.92 -19.90 16.15
C LEU A 161 11.28 -20.54 16.45
N ALA A 162 12.15 -20.61 15.45
CA ALA A 162 13.58 -20.65 15.70
C ALA A 162 14.02 -19.21 15.99
N LYS A 163 14.31 -18.93 17.26
CA LYS A 163 14.90 -17.66 17.69
C LYS A 163 16.23 -17.46 16.94
N ALA A 164 16.26 -16.52 16.00
CA ALA A 164 17.50 -16.00 15.41
C ALA A 164 17.32 -14.49 15.14
N PRO A 165 18.35 -13.67 15.41
CA PRO A 165 18.21 -12.22 15.45
C PRO A 165 18.11 -11.64 14.03
N LEU A 166 17.25 -10.64 13.90
CA LEU A 166 17.04 -9.76 12.74
C LEU A 166 18.30 -9.62 11.85
N GLY A 167 18.21 -10.07 10.59
CA GLY A 167 19.25 -9.85 9.59
C GLY A 167 18.93 -8.63 8.73
N LEU A 168 19.75 -7.57 8.82
CA LEU A 168 19.77 -6.51 7.81
C LEU A 168 20.59 -7.00 6.60
N GLY A 169 19.94 -7.10 5.44
CA GLY A 169 20.62 -7.26 4.15
C GLY A 169 20.61 -5.93 3.39
N PHE A 170 21.77 -5.51 2.88
CA PHE A 170 21.86 -4.39 1.94
C PHE A 170 22.16 -4.95 0.55
N LEU A 171 21.21 -4.80 -0.38
CA LEU A 171 21.42 -5.00 -1.82
C LEU A 171 21.10 -3.68 -2.53
N GLY A 172 22.12 -2.86 -2.78
CA GLY A 172 21.95 -1.51 -3.34
C GLY A 172 21.44 -0.47 -2.33
N LYS A 173 20.80 0.61 -2.83
CA LYS A 173 20.24 1.71 -2.01
C LYS A 173 18.98 1.33 -1.22
N THR A 174 18.47 0.11 -1.40
CA THR A 174 17.25 -0.37 -0.76
C THR A 174 17.59 -1.14 0.51
N SER A 175 16.94 -0.80 1.62
CA SER A 175 17.03 -1.57 2.87
C SER A 175 15.92 -2.61 2.89
N GLU A 176 16.28 -3.89 2.93
CA GLU A 176 15.33 -4.99 3.12
C GLU A 176 15.25 -5.35 4.61
N ILE A 177 14.03 -5.42 5.15
CA ILE A 177 13.79 -6.06 6.45
C ILE A 177 12.91 -7.27 6.20
N VAL A 178 13.50 -8.46 6.34
CA VAL A 178 12.76 -9.71 6.42
C VAL A 178 12.32 -9.88 7.87
N VAL A 179 11.02 -9.66 8.14
CA VAL A 179 10.42 -10.04 9.42
C VAL A 179 10.06 -11.52 9.31
N LEU A 180 10.79 -12.35 10.06
CA LEU A 180 10.60 -13.81 10.16
C LEU A 180 9.63 -14.17 11.28
#